data_AF-A0A8S3H4B9-F1
#
_entry.id   AF-A0A8S3H4B9-F1
#
_cell.length_a   1.000
_cell.length_b   1.000
_cell.length_c   1.000
_cell.angle_alpha   90.00
_cell.angle_beta   90.00
_cell.angle_gamma   90.00
#
_symmetry.space_group_name_H-M   'P 1'
#
loop_
_entity.id
_entity.type
_entity.pdbx_description
1 polymer ?
#
loop_
_entity_poly.entity_id
_entity_poly.type
_entity_poly.pdbx_seq_one_letter_code
_entity_poly.pdbx_strand_id
1 'polypeptide(L)'
;ATSHGNLDDRLAVAFDMYDISDDGFIDQKELAKMITAMYDLVGETNRKGDNDPKKRAIDIITRLDVGGDKKLNKHEFIAGCKNDPVIRRLLAPNA
;
A
#
# COMPACT_ATOMS: atom_id res chain seq x y z
N ALA A 1 11.11 19.60 16.52
CA ALA A 1 10.74 18.21 16.84
C ALA A 1 9.55 17.87 15.96
N THR A 2 9.81 17.42 14.74
CA THR A 2 8.89 17.68 13.63
C THR A 2 8.56 16.37 12.93
N SER A 3 7.25 16.10 12.81
CA SER A 3 6.62 15.30 11.76
C SER A 3 6.61 13.77 11.84
N HIS A 4 7.33 13.11 12.77
CA HIS A 4 7.33 11.63 12.80
C HIS A 4 6.01 11.03 13.27
N GLY A 5 5.38 11.58 14.32
CA GLY A 5 4.09 11.07 14.82
C GLY A 5 2.95 11.18 13.80
N ASN A 6 2.89 12.28 13.04
CA ASN A 6 1.82 12.47 12.04
C ASN A 6 1.90 11.50 10.87
N LEU A 7 3.11 11.09 10.46
CA LEU A 7 3.26 10.20 9.31
C LEU A 7 2.88 8.77 9.68
N ASP A 8 3.34 8.26 10.83
CA ASP A 8 2.98 6.94 11.32
C ASP A 8 1.47 6.80 11.53
N ASP A 9 0.82 7.78 12.14
CA ASP A 9 -0.64 7.79 12.31
C ASP A 9 -1.37 7.76 10.97
N ARG A 10 -0.94 8.57 9.99
CA ARG A 10 -1.56 8.58 8.65
C ARG A 10 -1.36 7.26 7.91
N LEU A 11 -0.18 6.65 8.01
CA LEU A 11 0.09 5.34 7.43
C LEU A 11 -0.68 4.24 8.15
N ALA A 12 -0.87 4.34 9.46
CA ALA A 12 -1.70 3.41 10.23
C ALA A 12 -3.17 3.49 9.82
N VAL A 13 -3.69 4.70 9.60
CA VAL A 13 -5.05 4.90 9.07
C VAL A 13 -5.18 4.38 7.64
N ALA A 14 -4.16 4.60 6.79
CA ALA A 14 -4.15 4.06 5.44
C ALA A 14 -4.14 2.52 5.45
N PHE A 15 -3.35 1.90 6.32
CA PHE A 15 -3.32 0.45 6.51
C PHE A 15 -4.71 -0.10 6.85
N ASP A 16 -5.38 0.51 7.82
CA ASP A 16 -6.73 0.13 8.26
C ASP A 16 -7.76 0.23 7.11
N MET A 17 -7.63 1.23 6.23
CA MET A 17 -8.47 1.32 5.02
C MET A 17 -8.17 0.24 3.97
N TYR A 18 -6.97 -0.35 3.99
CA TYR A 18 -6.53 -1.33 2.98
C TYR A 18 -6.73 -2.77 3.43
N ASP A 19 -6.68 -3.03 4.73
CA ASP A 19 -7.06 -4.30 5.35
C ASP A 19 -8.60 -4.44 5.34
N ILE A 20 -9.15 -4.79 4.17
CA ILE A 20 -10.60 -4.92 3.98
C ILE A 20 -11.14 -6.11 4.79
N SER A 21 -10.32 -7.13 5.02
CA SER A 21 -10.69 -8.33 5.76
C SER A 21 -10.57 -8.19 7.28
N ASP A 22 -9.92 -7.12 7.76
CA ASP A 22 -9.63 -6.86 9.18
C ASP A 22 -8.87 -8.04 9.82
N ASP A 23 -8.01 -8.71 9.05
CA ASP A 23 -7.20 -9.86 9.52
C ASP A 23 -5.85 -9.42 10.09
N GLY A 24 -5.53 -8.12 10.02
CA GLY A 24 -4.27 -7.52 10.44
C GLY A 24 -3.18 -7.56 9.37
N PHE A 25 -3.52 -7.98 8.14
CA PHE A 25 -2.59 -8.11 7.03
C PHE A 25 -3.21 -7.62 5.72
N ILE A 26 -2.41 -6.97 4.88
CA ILE A 26 -2.82 -6.62 3.53
C ILE A 26 -2.32 -7.70 2.58
N ASP A 27 -3.25 -8.44 1.98
CA ASP A 27 -2.94 -9.43 0.96
C ASP A 27 -2.89 -8.82 -0.46
N GLN A 28 -2.38 -9.61 -1.40
CA GLN A 28 -2.28 -9.20 -2.80
C GLN A 28 -3.63 -8.77 -3.39
N LYS A 29 -4.74 -9.42 -2.99
CA LYS A 29 -6.06 -9.10 -3.53
C LYS A 29 -6.58 -7.78 -2.98
N GLU A 30 -6.42 -7.53 -1.69
CA GLU A 30 -6.75 -6.27 -1.03
C GLU A 30 -5.98 -5.11 -1.65
N LEU A 31 -4.67 -5.26 -1.79
CA LEU A 31 -3.83 -4.22 -2.37
C LEU A 31 -4.19 -3.95 -3.85
N ALA A 32 -4.48 -4.99 -4.63
CA ALA A 32 -4.91 -4.83 -6.02
C ALA A 32 -6.27 -4.13 -6.13
N LYS A 33 -7.22 -4.44 -5.23
CA LYS A 33 -8.53 -3.75 -5.17
C LYS A 33 -8.36 -2.28 -4.82
N MET A 34 -7.52 -1.97 -3.84
CA MET A 34 -7.19 -0.61 -3.46
C MET A 34 -6.60 0.17 -4.63
N ILE A 35 -5.58 -0.38 -5.31
CA ILE A 35 -4.95 0.28 -6.48
C ILE A 35 -5.98 0.50 -7.60
N THR A 36 -6.86 -0.48 -7.81
CA THR A 36 -7.96 -0.34 -8.79
C THR A 36 -8.89 0.81 -8.42
N ALA A 37 -9.31 0.90 -7.16
CA ALA A 37 -10.17 1.98 -6.67
C ALA A 37 -9.49 3.35 -6.75
N MET A 38 -8.17 3.42 -6.50
CA MET A 38 -7.39 4.65 -6.73
C MET A 38 -7.38 5.04 -8.20
N TYR A 39 -7.18 4.09 -9.11
CA TYR A 39 -7.25 4.34 -10.55
C TYR A 39 -8.64 4.80 -10.99
N ASP A 40 -9.71 4.23 -10.43
CA ASP A 40 -11.07 4.73 -10.65
C ASP A 40 -11.24 6.18 -10.17
N LEU A 41 -10.68 6.52 -9.00
CA LEU A 41 -10.77 7.87 -8.42
C LEU A 41 -10.02 8.92 -9.25
N VAL A 42 -8.81 8.60 -9.74
CA VAL A 42 -7.99 9.54 -10.54
C VAL A 42 -8.33 9.51 -12.03
N GLY A 43 -9.27 8.65 -12.45
CA GLY A 43 -9.65 8.48 -13.85
C GLY A 43 -8.59 7.77 -14.71
N GLU A 44 -7.71 6.97 -14.11
CA GLU A 44 -6.71 6.19 -14.83
C GLU A 44 -7.38 5.01 -15.55
N THR A 45 -7.33 5.06 -16.87
CA THR A 45 -7.94 4.07 -17.77
C THR A 45 -6.91 3.06 -18.28
N ASN A 46 -5.62 3.39 -18.21
CA ASN A 46 -4.55 2.48 -18.62
C ASN A 46 -4.18 1.53 -17.47
N ARG A 47 -4.85 0.37 -17.42
CA ARG A 47 -4.67 -0.69 -16.40
C ARG A 47 -3.97 -1.93 -16.97
N LYS A 48 -3.02 -1.74 -17.87
CA LYS A 48 -2.31 -2.83 -18.56
C LYS A 48 -0.81 -2.74 -18.33
N GLY A 49 -0.13 -3.87 -18.51
CA GLY A 49 1.33 -3.93 -18.42
C GLY A 49 1.81 -3.59 -17.00
N ASP A 50 2.63 -2.55 -16.88
CA ASP A 50 3.16 -2.07 -15.59
C ASP A 50 2.09 -1.39 -14.72
N ASN A 51 1.00 -0.90 -15.33
CA ASN A 51 -0.14 -0.32 -14.60
C ASN A 51 -1.21 -1.36 -14.25
N ASP A 52 -0.98 -2.65 -14.49
CA ASP A 52 -1.92 -3.68 -14.06
C ASP A 52 -1.97 -3.71 -12.50
N PRO A 53 -3.15 -3.54 -11.88
CA PRO A 53 -3.28 -3.47 -10.42
C PRO A 53 -2.74 -4.71 -9.70
N LYS A 54 -2.90 -5.89 -10.30
CA LYS A 54 -2.41 -7.15 -9.70
C LYS A 54 -0.90 -7.22 -9.77
N LYS A 55 -0.29 -6.84 -10.90
CA LYS A 55 1.17 -6.78 -11.02
C LYS A 55 1.76 -5.76 -10.05
N ARG A 56 1.19 -4.56 -9.99
CA ARG A 56 1.63 -3.52 -9.03
C ARG A 56 1.52 -4.01 -7.60
N ALA A 57 0.41 -4.65 -7.22
CA ALA A 57 0.25 -5.22 -5.89
C ALA A 57 1.34 -6.26 -5.58
N ILE A 58 1.65 -7.18 -6.50
CA ILE A 58 2.73 -8.17 -6.31
C ILE A 58 4.07 -7.47 -6.11
N ASP A 59 4.39 -6.50 -6.96
CA ASP A 59 5.68 -5.80 -6.93
C ASP A 59 5.87 -5.06 -5.62
N ILE A 60 4.81 -4.39 -5.13
CA ILE A 60 4.81 -3.67 -3.86
C ILE A 60 4.97 -4.64 -2.69
N ILE A 61 4.16 -5.70 -2.62
CA ILE A 61 4.28 -6.70 -1.54
C ILE A 61 5.68 -7.28 -1.55
N THR A 62 6.19 -7.70 -2.71
CA THR A 62 7.53 -8.30 -2.82
C THR A 62 8.65 -7.36 -2.36
N ARG A 63 8.46 -6.04 -2.46
CA ARG A 63 9.43 -5.05 -1.99
C ARG A 63 9.33 -4.75 -0.49
N LEU A 64 8.13 -4.86 0.09
CA LEU A 64 7.85 -4.48 1.48
C LEU A 64 7.81 -5.67 2.43
N ASP A 65 7.50 -6.86 1.91
CA ASP A 65 7.40 -8.13 2.63
C ASP A 65 8.81 -8.59 3.01
N VAL A 66 9.19 -8.29 4.26
CA VAL A 66 10.47 -8.72 4.84
C VAL A 66 10.32 -10.13 5.42
N GLY A 67 9.13 -10.50 5.88
CA GLY A 67 8.83 -11.82 6.44
C GLY A 67 8.76 -12.95 5.42
N GLY A 68 8.49 -12.64 4.14
CA GLY A 68 8.32 -13.61 3.06
C GLY A 68 6.98 -14.37 3.11
N ASP A 69 5.96 -13.84 3.79
CA ASP A 69 4.65 -14.47 3.94
C ASP A 69 3.65 -14.10 2.82
N LYS A 70 4.08 -13.26 1.88
CA LYS A 70 3.30 -12.72 0.75
C LYS A 70 2.14 -11.85 1.19
N LYS A 71 2.17 -11.35 2.42
CA LYS A 71 1.25 -10.38 2.96
C LYS A 71 2.05 -9.22 3.54
N LEU A 72 1.39 -8.12 3.87
CA LEU A 72 2.02 -7.01 4.58
C LEU A 72 1.33 -6.82 5.90
N ASN A 73 2.05 -7.03 6.99
CA ASN A 73 1.56 -6.59 8.29
C ASN A 73 1.74 -5.07 8.46
N LYS A 74 1.09 -4.50 9.48
CA LYS A 74 1.14 -3.05 9.76
C LYS A 74 2.56 -2.51 9.90
N HIS A 75 3.48 -3.27 10.49
CA HIS A 75 4.85 -2.83 10.69
C HIS A 75 5.62 -2.79 9.36
N GLU A 76 5.50 -3.82 8.54
CA GLU A 76 6.10 -3.91 7.20
C GLU A 76 5.56 -2.82 6.27
N PHE A 77 4.26 -2.56 6.32
CA PHE A 77 3.64 -1.49 5.56
C PHE A 77 4.20 -0.12 5.93
N ILE A 78 4.24 0.21 7.23
CA ILE A 78 4.73 1.51 7.71
C ILE A 78 6.23 1.64 7.43
N ALA A 79 7.04 0.62 7.76
CA ALA A 79 8.47 0.62 7.53
C ALA A 79 8.80 0.71 6.03
N GLY A 80 8.07 -0.04 5.21
CA GLY A 80 8.17 -0.03 3.77
C GLY A 80 7.84 1.32 3.14
N CYS A 81 6.74 1.94 3.55
CA CYS A 81 6.39 3.29 3.10
C CYS A 81 7.38 4.36 3.61
N LYS A 82 8.01 4.17 4.76
CA LYS A 82 9.05 5.09 5.24
C LYS A 82 10.35 4.96 4.46
N ASN A 83 10.73 3.74 4.10
CA ASN A 83 11.96 3.46 3.37
C ASN A 83 11.83 3.74 1.87
N ASP A 84 10.65 3.53 1.28
CA ASP A 84 10.39 3.76 -0.13
C ASP A 84 9.38 4.90 -0.35
N PRO A 85 9.85 6.13 -0.67
CA PRO A 85 8.98 7.27 -0.88
C PRO A 85 8.11 7.16 -2.14
N VAL A 86 8.49 6.31 -3.11
CA VAL A 86 7.67 6.05 -4.31
C VAL A 86 6.46 5.22 -3.91
N ILE A 87 6.68 4.17 -3.12
CA ILE A 87 5.60 3.31 -2.62
C ILE A 87 4.72 4.08 -1.65
N ARG A 88 5.29 4.91 -0.78
CA ARG A 88 4.48 5.81 0.07
C ARG A 88 3.57 6.71 -0.73
N ARG A 89 4.06 7.33 -1.81
CA ARG A 89 3.22 8.22 -2.63
C ARG A 89 2.11 7.46 -3.35
N LEU A 90 2.35 6.20 -3.70
CA LEU A 90 1.37 5.34 -4.32
C LEU A 90 0.30 4.88 -3.32
N LEU A 91 0.73 4.38 -2.16
CA LEU A 91 -0.16 3.82 -1.16
C LEU A 91 -0.80 4.88 -0.29
N ALA A 92 -0.15 6.00 -0.04
CA ALA A 92 -0.66 7.06 0.81
C ALA A 92 -0.30 8.43 0.21
N PRO A 93 -0.94 8.83 -0.91
CA PRO A 93 -0.62 10.07 -1.62
C PRO A 93 -0.82 11.34 -0.78
N ASN A 94 -1.65 11.27 0.26
CA ASN A 94 -1.95 12.38 1.17
C ASN A 94 -1.23 12.28 2.53
N ALA A 95 -0.36 11.28 2.72
CA ALA A 95 0.34 11.04 3.99
C ALA A 95 1.57 11.94 4.18
#